data_AF-A0A967GFS9-F1
#
_entry.id   AF-A0A967GFS9-F1
#
_cell.length_a   1.000
_cell.length_b   1.000
_cell.length_c   1.000
_cell.angle_alpha   90.00
_cell.angle_beta   90.00
_cell.angle_gamma   90.00
#
_symmetry.space_group_name_H-M   'P 1'
#
loop_
_entity.id
_entity.type
_entity.pdbx_description
1 polymer ?
#
loop_
_entity_poly.entity_id
_entity_poly.type
_entity_poly.pdbx_seq_one_letter_code
_entity_poly.pdbx_strand_id
1 'polypeptide(L)'
;MAEEISVKDAAELLRVSEKTIYRWIRQGVIPTIKFQGQYRFDKLELEGWARHNRIGSYPGGTGDDRHEEPVSLVQAVELGGIHYKIEGDTPEAIYANVAALFPFSPRLAPTFKETLRTTLLEREGLVSTGIGHGIALPHPRHPRDWGLGQPAVGIFFLEQPV
;
A
#
# COMPACT_ATOMS: atom_id res chain seq x y z
N MET A 1 -5.77 -4.40 19.06
CA MET A 1 -6.83 -3.41 19.33
C MET A 1 -6.40 -2.11 18.68
N ALA A 2 -7.28 -1.43 17.93
CA ALA A 2 -6.96 -0.18 17.24
C ALA A 2 -7.08 0.98 18.24
N GLU A 3 -5.96 1.66 18.52
CA GLU A 3 -5.94 2.86 19.35
C GLU A 3 -6.12 4.07 18.43
N GLU A 4 -7.30 4.68 18.46
CA GLU A 4 -7.60 5.88 17.67
C GLU A 4 -7.13 7.14 18.41
N ILE A 5 -6.38 7.99 17.71
CA ILE A 5 -5.81 9.22 18.26
C ILE A 5 -6.27 10.46 17.48
N SER A 6 -6.27 11.62 18.14
CA SER A 6 -6.67 12.90 17.53
C SER A 6 -5.56 13.52 16.69
N VAL A 7 -5.86 14.60 15.95
CA VAL A 7 -4.85 15.42 15.24
C VAL A 7 -3.77 15.94 16.19
N LYS A 8 -4.17 16.34 17.40
CA LYS A 8 -3.24 16.85 18.41
C LYS A 8 -2.28 15.75 18.86
N ASP A 9 -2.81 14.59 19.20
CA ASP A 9 -2.00 13.43 19.62
C ASP A 9 -1.09 12.94 18.50
N ALA A 10 -1.57 12.95 17.26
CA ALA A 10 -0.78 12.63 16.07
C ALA A 10 0.36 13.65 15.86
N ALA A 11 0.09 14.94 16.06
CA ALA A 11 1.11 15.98 15.97
C ALA A 11 2.19 15.80 17.05
N GLU A 12 1.80 15.48 18.29
CA GLU A 12 2.70 15.18 19.39
C GLU A 12 3.54 13.92 19.11
N LEU A 13 2.89 12.82 18.69
CA LEU A 13 3.54 11.55 18.35
C LEU A 13 4.58 11.71 17.25
N LEU A 14 4.26 12.48 16.21
CA LEU A 14 5.11 12.74 15.06
C LEU A 14 6.04 13.93 15.25
N ARG A 15 6.02 14.61 16.41
CA ARG A 15 6.83 15.82 16.68
C ARG A 15 6.74 16.88 15.58
N VAL A 16 5.55 17.09 15.04
CA VAL A 16 5.27 18.15 14.04
C VAL A 16 4.16 19.06 14.54
N SER A 17 3.95 20.19 13.87
CA SER A 17 2.81 21.06 14.18
C SER A 17 1.50 20.48 13.64
N GLU A 18 0.38 20.74 14.32
CA GLU A 18 -0.97 20.39 13.82
C GLU A 18 -1.22 20.98 12.42
N LYS A 19 -0.68 22.18 12.13
CA LYS A 19 -0.73 22.80 10.80
C LYS A 19 -0.10 21.90 9.72
N THR A 20 0.96 21.19 10.05
CA THR A 20 1.62 20.23 9.16
C THR A 20 0.75 19.00 8.93
N ILE A 21 0.14 18.47 9.99
CA ILE A 21 -0.84 17.38 9.89
C ILE A 21 -2.01 17.79 8.97
N TYR A 22 -2.65 18.94 9.19
CA TYR A 22 -3.73 19.44 8.33
C TYR A 22 -3.30 19.69 6.88
N ARG A 23 -2.04 20.08 6.64
CA ARG A 23 -1.50 20.20 5.29
C ARG A 23 -1.41 18.81 4.64
N TRP A 24 -0.87 17.81 5.33
CA TRP A 24 -0.77 16.45 4.81
C TRP A 24 -2.13 15.79 4.57
N ILE A 25 -3.10 16.06 5.44
CA ILE A 25 -4.50 15.65 5.23
C ILE A 25 -5.03 16.25 3.92
N ARG A 26 -4.85 17.57 3.70
CA ARG A 26 -5.28 18.23 2.46
C ARG A 26 -4.57 17.71 1.21
N GLN A 27 -3.33 17.27 1.35
CA GLN A 27 -2.55 16.65 0.28
C GLN A 27 -2.89 15.17 0.07
N GLY A 28 -3.65 14.54 0.98
CA GLY A 28 -4.03 13.13 0.91
C GLY A 28 -2.85 12.16 1.12
N VAL A 29 -1.78 12.59 1.80
CA VAL A 29 -0.55 11.80 1.96
C VAL A 29 -0.44 11.05 3.28
N ILE A 30 -1.12 11.51 4.33
CA ILE A 30 -1.13 10.92 5.67
C ILE A 30 -2.39 10.05 5.84
N PRO A 31 -2.28 8.80 6.36
CA PRO A 31 -3.45 7.97 6.62
C PRO A 31 -4.34 8.66 7.65
N THR A 32 -5.62 8.85 7.34
CA THR A 32 -6.56 9.52 8.24
C THR A 32 -7.99 9.06 7.98
N ILE A 33 -8.80 9.02 9.03
CA ILE A 33 -10.21 8.67 9.00
C ILE A 33 -11.01 9.91 9.41
N LYS A 34 -12.04 10.26 8.66
CA LYS A 34 -12.98 11.32 9.04
C LYS A 34 -14.17 10.71 9.78
N PHE A 35 -14.27 10.96 11.08
CA PHE A 35 -15.35 10.47 11.93
C PHE A 35 -16.07 11.64 12.60
N GLN A 36 -17.39 11.75 12.40
CA GLN A 36 -18.23 12.83 12.95
C GLN A 36 -17.67 14.25 12.71
N GLY A 37 -17.08 14.49 11.54
CA GLY A 37 -16.51 15.80 11.18
C GLY A 37 -15.12 16.09 11.76
N GLN A 38 -14.55 15.19 12.56
CA GLN A 38 -13.19 15.27 13.08
C GLN A 38 -12.26 14.29 12.36
N TYR A 39 -10.96 14.62 12.31
CA TYR A 39 -9.93 13.72 11.80
C TYR A 39 -9.39 12.84 12.93
N ARG A 40 -9.31 11.54 12.65
CA ARG A 40 -8.78 10.49 13.53
C ARG A 40 -7.71 9.69 12.81
N PHE A 41 -6.83 9.07 13.58
CA PHE A 41 -5.72 8.27 13.11
C PHE A 41 -5.70 6.96 13.88
N ASP A 42 -5.51 5.83 13.20
CA ASP A 42 -5.05 4.62 13.87
C ASP A 42 -3.57 4.82 14.20
N LYS A 43 -3.21 4.66 15.48
CA LYS A 43 -1.85 4.90 15.95
C LYS A 43 -0.82 3.99 15.29
N LEU A 44 -1.15 2.71 15.07
CA LEU A 44 -0.22 1.75 14.46
C LEU A 44 0.01 2.07 12.98
N GLU A 45 -1.06 2.39 12.25
CA GLU A 45 -0.98 2.83 10.85
C GLU A 45 -0.19 4.13 10.72
N LEU A 46 -0.43 5.10 11.61
CA LEU A 46 0.27 6.38 11.61
C LEU A 46 1.77 6.21 11.91
N GLU A 47 2.13 5.34 12.84
CA GLU A 47 3.52 5.01 13.13
C GLU A 47 4.20 4.30 11.95
N GLY A 48 3.52 3.33 11.33
CA GLY A 48 4.02 2.64 10.13
C GLY A 48 4.29 3.62 8.99
N TRP A 49 3.33 4.51 8.73
CA TRP A 49 3.48 5.59 7.76
C TRP A 49 4.63 6.54 8.10
N ALA A 50 4.78 6.93 9.36
CA ALA A 50 5.84 7.84 9.80
C ALA A 50 7.24 7.22 9.69
N ARG A 51 7.36 5.91 9.97
CA ARG A 51 8.61 5.15 9.76
C ARG A 51 8.97 5.10 8.28
N HIS A 52 7.99 4.79 7.42
CA HIS A 52 8.20 4.74 5.97
C HIS A 52 8.61 6.10 5.37
N ASN A 53 7.98 7.18 5.85
CA ASN A 53 8.19 8.54 5.34
C ASN A 53 9.26 9.35 6.12
N ARG A 54 9.91 8.74 7.12
CA ARG A 54 10.99 9.35 7.94
C ARG A 54 10.57 10.66 8.63
N ILE A 55 9.39 10.67 9.25
CA ILE A 55 8.81 11.86 9.90
C ILE A 55 9.05 11.86 11.42
N GLY A 56 9.45 12.99 12.02
CA GLY A 56 9.38 13.20 13.47
C GLY A 56 10.53 12.62 14.29
N SER A 57 10.21 11.95 15.43
CA SER A 57 11.12 11.15 16.29
C SER A 57 11.70 9.92 15.60
N TYR A 58 11.36 9.73 14.33
CA TYR A 58 12.01 8.82 13.41
C TYR A 58 13.01 9.57 12.50
N PRO A 59 13.85 10.51 12.99
CA PRO A 59 14.87 11.11 12.14
C PRO A 59 15.94 10.05 11.86
N GLY A 60 16.45 10.05 10.64
CA GLY A 60 17.57 9.20 10.23
C GLY A 60 18.72 9.32 11.23
N GLY A 61 18.95 8.25 11.99
CA GLY A 61 20.17 8.10 12.75
C GLY A 61 21.33 7.94 11.78
N THR A 62 22.35 8.78 11.93
CA THR A 62 23.67 8.56 11.37
C THR A 62 24.15 7.18 11.81
N GLY A 63 24.16 6.19 10.91
CA GLY A 63 24.48 4.82 11.26
C GLY A 63 23.88 3.85 10.27
N ASP A 64 24.69 3.58 9.25
CA ASP A 64 24.64 2.44 8.33
C ASP A 64 24.70 1.10 9.10
N ASP A 65 23.70 0.78 9.94
CA ASP A 65 23.68 -0.49 10.70
C ASP A 65 22.36 -0.75 11.45
N ARG A 66 21.23 -0.74 10.73
CA ARG A 66 20.09 -1.61 11.12
C ARG A 66 19.54 -2.26 9.87
N HIS A 67 19.83 -3.56 9.78
CA HIS A 67 19.14 -4.52 8.94
C HIS A 67 17.71 -4.04 8.65
N GLU A 68 17.44 -3.59 7.41
CA GLU A 68 16.15 -3.92 6.83
C GLU A 68 16.03 -5.41 7.10
N GLU A 69 15.10 -5.84 7.96
CA GLU A 69 14.84 -7.27 8.05
C GLU A 69 14.64 -7.72 6.61
N PRO A 70 15.50 -8.60 6.09
CA PRO A 70 15.54 -8.86 4.67
C PRO A 70 14.15 -9.33 4.29
N VAL A 71 13.46 -8.53 3.47
CA VAL A 71 12.12 -8.88 3.00
C VAL A 71 12.28 -10.15 2.19
N SER A 72 11.81 -11.26 2.76
CA SER A 72 11.88 -12.54 2.09
C SER A 72 10.91 -12.54 0.92
N LEU A 73 11.43 -12.69 -0.30
CA LEU A 73 10.59 -12.87 -1.48
C LEU A 73 9.65 -14.07 -1.30
N VAL A 74 10.13 -15.12 -0.63
CA VAL A 74 9.32 -16.31 -0.34
C VAL A 74 8.09 -15.93 0.49
N GLN A 75 8.27 -15.16 1.57
CA GLN A 75 7.16 -14.72 2.42
C GLN A 75 6.20 -13.79 1.68
N ALA A 76 6.73 -12.88 0.86
CA ALA A 76 5.90 -12.00 0.05
C ALA A 76 5.04 -12.78 -0.97
N VAL A 77 5.60 -13.84 -1.57
CA VAL A 77 4.88 -14.75 -2.49
C VAL A 77 3.88 -15.63 -1.75
N GLU A 78 4.22 -16.14 -0.56
CA GLU A 78 3.28 -16.89 0.29
C GLU A 78 2.07 -16.03 0.66
N LEU A 79 2.28 -14.75 0.94
CA LEU A 79 1.21 -13.82 1.26
C LEU A 79 0.34 -13.50 0.04
N GLY A 80 0.95 -13.17 -1.10
CA GLY A 80 0.23 -12.80 -2.33
C GLY A 80 -0.40 -13.98 -3.08
N GLY A 81 0.14 -15.18 -2.88
CA GLY A 81 -0.30 -16.42 -3.50
C GLY A 81 0.15 -16.61 -4.94
N ILE A 82 -0.04 -17.83 -5.43
CA ILE A 82 0.16 -18.22 -6.82
C ILE A 82 -1.20 -18.62 -7.39
N HIS A 83 -1.63 -17.92 -8.43
CA HIS A 83 -2.95 -18.05 -9.02
C HIS A 83 -2.82 -18.42 -10.49
N TYR A 84 -3.65 -19.35 -10.94
CA TYR A 84 -3.66 -19.85 -12.31
C TYR A 84 -5.00 -19.56 -12.98
N LYS A 85 -5.00 -19.64 -14.32
CA LYS A 85 -6.21 -19.52 -15.14
C LYS A 85 -6.91 -18.18 -14.93
N ILE A 86 -6.13 -17.11 -14.89
CA ILE A 86 -6.70 -15.76 -14.80
C ILE A 86 -7.29 -15.43 -16.17
N GLU A 87 -8.62 -15.37 -16.21
CA GLU A 87 -9.37 -15.04 -17.42
C GLU A 87 -9.29 -13.54 -17.74
N GLY A 88 -9.38 -13.21 -19.02
CA GLY A 88 -9.41 -11.85 -19.54
C GLY A 88 -8.62 -11.72 -20.83
N ASP A 89 -8.96 -10.72 -21.63
CA ASP A 89 -8.38 -10.40 -22.93
C ASP A 89 -7.86 -8.94 -22.99
N THR A 90 -7.92 -8.24 -21.86
CA THR A 90 -7.52 -6.84 -21.70
C THR A 90 -6.85 -6.64 -20.34
N PRO A 91 -5.87 -5.72 -20.20
CA PRO A 91 -5.27 -5.39 -18.91
C PRO A 91 -6.30 -5.05 -17.83
N GLU A 92 -7.39 -4.37 -18.22
CA GLU A 92 -8.51 -4.01 -17.33
C GLU A 92 -9.21 -5.23 -16.73
N ALA A 93 -9.49 -6.25 -17.56
CA ALA A 93 -10.10 -7.49 -17.11
C ALA A 93 -9.14 -8.28 -16.23
N ILE A 94 -7.87 -8.40 -16.63
CA ILE A 94 -6.83 -9.08 -15.86
C ILE A 94 -6.68 -8.43 -14.48
N TYR A 95 -6.51 -7.11 -14.40
CA TYR A 95 -6.31 -6.43 -13.12
C TYR A 95 -7.55 -6.45 -12.22
N ALA A 96 -8.76 -6.52 -12.76
CA ALA A 96 -9.97 -6.75 -11.97
C ALA A 96 -9.94 -8.14 -11.30
N ASN A 97 -9.55 -9.18 -12.04
CA ASN A 97 -9.46 -10.55 -11.53
C ASN A 97 -8.29 -10.72 -10.54
N VAL A 98 -7.13 -10.13 -10.84
CA VAL A 98 -5.98 -10.07 -9.93
C VAL A 98 -6.37 -9.41 -8.61
N ALA A 99 -7.01 -8.23 -8.65
CA ALA A 99 -7.40 -7.51 -7.43
C ALA A 99 -8.46 -8.25 -6.61
N ALA A 100 -9.30 -9.09 -7.24
CA ALA A 100 -10.29 -9.90 -6.53
C ALA A 100 -9.65 -11.04 -5.72
N LEU A 101 -8.50 -11.56 -6.17
CA LEU A 101 -7.78 -12.70 -5.58
C LEU A 101 -6.65 -12.29 -4.65
N PHE A 102 -6.13 -11.06 -4.79
CA PHE A 102 -5.02 -10.57 -3.98
C PHE A 102 -5.42 -10.48 -2.49
N PRO A 103 -4.51 -10.81 -1.54
CA PRO A 103 -4.80 -10.68 -0.11
C PRO A 103 -5.13 -9.24 0.26
N PHE A 104 -6.05 -9.06 1.21
CA PHE A 104 -6.34 -7.76 1.79
C PHE A 104 -6.73 -7.90 3.26
N SER A 105 -6.48 -6.84 4.03
CA SER A 105 -7.04 -6.73 5.37
C SER A 105 -8.55 -6.55 5.30
N PRO A 106 -9.36 -7.27 6.10
CA PRO A 106 -10.81 -7.09 6.17
C PRO A 106 -11.24 -5.63 6.42
N ARG A 107 -10.37 -4.83 7.06
CA ARG A 107 -10.61 -3.40 7.33
C ARG A 107 -10.59 -2.54 6.06
N LEU A 108 -9.83 -2.92 5.05
CA LEU A 108 -9.68 -2.21 3.78
C LEU A 108 -10.45 -2.87 2.63
N ALA A 109 -11.03 -4.04 2.87
CA ALA A 109 -11.79 -4.83 1.90
C ALA A 109 -12.81 -4.03 1.05
N PRO A 110 -13.56 -3.04 1.59
CA PRO A 110 -14.58 -2.35 0.81
C PRO A 110 -14.02 -1.54 -0.37
N THR A 111 -12.80 -1.01 -0.26
CA THR A 111 -12.20 -0.12 -1.28
C THR A 111 -10.91 -0.70 -1.88
N PHE A 112 -10.34 -1.73 -1.27
CA PHE A 112 -9.05 -2.29 -1.67
C PHE A 112 -9.03 -2.74 -3.13
N LYS A 113 -10.01 -3.56 -3.55
CA LYS A 113 -10.04 -4.16 -4.88
C LYS A 113 -10.09 -3.10 -5.98
N GLU A 114 -10.96 -2.12 -5.81
CA GLU A 114 -11.12 -1.01 -6.75
C GLU A 114 -9.89 -0.10 -6.76
N THR A 115 -9.30 0.16 -5.59
CA THR A 115 -8.08 0.98 -5.47
C THR A 115 -6.89 0.29 -6.12
N LEU A 116 -6.68 -1.00 -5.86
CA LEU A 116 -5.58 -1.78 -6.44
C LEU A 116 -5.72 -1.84 -7.97
N ARG A 117 -6.91 -2.20 -8.46
CA ARG A 117 -7.20 -2.23 -9.91
C ARG A 117 -6.90 -0.88 -10.57
N THR A 118 -7.47 0.20 -10.02
CA THR A 118 -7.30 1.56 -10.56
C THR A 118 -5.82 1.96 -10.56
N THR A 119 -5.10 1.69 -9.48
CA THR A 119 -3.68 2.04 -9.36
C THR A 119 -2.80 1.27 -10.35
N LEU A 120 -3.10 -0.01 -10.59
CA LEU A 120 -2.38 -0.83 -11.59
C LEU A 120 -2.67 -0.35 -13.01
N LEU A 121 -3.91 0.01 -13.32
CA LEU A 121 -4.28 0.57 -14.62
C LEU A 121 -3.63 1.94 -14.88
N GLU A 122 -3.64 2.83 -13.90
CA GLU A 122 -2.92 4.11 -13.97
C GLU A 122 -1.43 3.89 -14.22
N ARG A 123 -0.82 2.87 -13.60
CA ARG A 123 0.59 2.54 -13.84
C ARG A 123 0.82 2.04 -15.28
N GLU A 124 0.01 1.10 -15.75
CA GLU A 124 0.17 0.49 -17.08
C GLU A 124 -0.02 1.52 -18.19
N GLY A 125 -0.98 2.44 -18.03
CA GLY A 125 -1.25 3.51 -18.99
C GLY A 125 -0.12 4.54 -19.18
N LEU A 126 0.85 4.60 -18.26
CA LEU A 126 2.04 5.45 -18.43
C LEU A 126 3.02 4.83 -19.43
N VAL A 127 3.44 3.60 -19.14
CA VAL A 127 4.34 2.76 -19.92
C VAL A 127 4.12 1.33 -19.46
N SER A 128 4.12 0.39 -20.40
CA SER A 128 3.92 -1.03 -20.08
C SER A 128 4.87 -1.52 -18.99
N THR A 129 4.34 -2.40 -18.13
CA THR A 129 5.12 -3.11 -17.11
C THR A 129 5.69 -4.45 -17.61
N GLY A 130 5.52 -4.75 -18.90
CA GLY A 130 6.10 -5.89 -19.58
C GLY A 130 7.63 -5.80 -19.64
N ILE A 131 8.31 -6.85 -19.20
CA ILE A 131 9.77 -6.98 -19.24
C ILE A 131 10.25 -7.90 -20.37
N GLY A 132 9.32 -8.36 -21.22
CA GLY A 132 9.57 -9.31 -22.30
C GLY A 132 9.28 -10.76 -21.92
N HIS A 133 9.38 -11.66 -22.89
CA HIS A 133 9.16 -13.11 -22.73
C HIS A 133 7.80 -13.49 -22.11
N GLY A 134 6.76 -12.67 -22.34
CA GLY A 134 5.43 -12.90 -21.76
C GLY A 134 5.34 -12.64 -20.25
N ILE A 135 6.29 -11.89 -19.68
CA ILE A 135 6.32 -11.54 -18.26
C ILE A 135 6.07 -10.03 -18.10
N ALA A 136 5.21 -9.68 -17.15
CA ALA A 136 5.00 -8.32 -16.68
C ALA A 136 5.18 -8.25 -15.16
N LEU A 137 5.57 -7.08 -14.66
CA LEU A 137 5.68 -6.79 -13.23
C LEU A 137 4.74 -5.63 -12.84
N PRO A 138 3.41 -5.81 -12.85
CA PRO A 138 2.48 -4.74 -12.48
C PRO A 138 2.66 -4.35 -11.01
N HIS A 139 2.89 -3.07 -10.75
CA HIS A 139 3.07 -2.55 -9.39
C HIS A 139 2.56 -1.11 -9.27
N PRO A 140 2.01 -0.71 -8.10
CA PRO A 140 1.72 0.69 -7.83
C PRO A 140 2.96 1.58 -7.98
N ARG A 141 2.82 2.74 -8.63
CA ARG A 141 3.92 3.71 -8.76
C ARG A 141 4.38 4.25 -7.41
N HIS A 142 3.43 4.47 -6.50
CA HIS A 142 3.69 4.96 -5.15
C HIS A 142 3.32 3.85 -4.17
N PRO A 143 4.28 3.25 -3.46
CA PRO A 143 4.00 2.30 -2.40
C PRO A 143 3.03 2.92 -1.38
N ARG A 144 2.04 2.13 -0.96
CA ARG A 144 1.06 2.50 0.06
C ARG A 144 0.97 1.37 1.06
N ASP A 145 0.60 1.71 2.29
CA ASP A 145 0.20 0.67 3.24
C ASP A 145 -1.17 0.14 2.80
N TRP A 146 -1.19 -1.13 2.41
CA TRP A 146 -2.37 -1.86 1.99
C TRP A 146 -3.02 -2.63 3.16
N GLY A 147 -2.60 -2.32 4.39
CA GLY A 147 -3.06 -2.96 5.63
C GLY A 147 -2.57 -4.40 5.79
N LEU A 148 -1.60 -4.83 4.99
CA LEU A 148 -1.02 -6.17 5.03
C LEU A 148 0.09 -6.30 6.09
N GLY A 149 0.61 -5.18 6.60
CA GLY A 149 1.69 -5.15 7.59
C GLY A 149 3.06 -5.59 7.07
N GLN A 150 3.12 -6.15 5.87
CA GLN A 150 4.34 -6.62 5.19
C GLN A 150 4.13 -6.60 3.65
N PRO A 151 5.21 -6.55 2.86
CA PRO A 151 5.12 -6.61 1.39
C PRO A 151 4.49 -7.92 0.91
N ALA A 152 3.75 -7.85 -0.20
CA ALA A 152 3.12 -9.00 -0.84
C ALA A 152 3.38 -9.01 -2.35
N VAL A 153 3.62 -10.20 -2.91
CA VAL A 153 3.80 -10.44 -4.33
C VAL A 153 2.86 -11.56 -4.74
N GLY A 154 1.94 -11.29 -5.66
CA GLY A 154 1.09 -12.32 -6.24
C GLY A 154 1.65 -12.75 -7.60
N ILE A 155 1.70 -14.05 -7.86
CA ILE A 155 2.08 -14.60 -9.16
C ILE A 155 0.81 -15.06 -9.86
N PHE A 156 0.57 -14.55 -11.07
CA PHE A 156 -0.66 -14.75 -11.81
C PHE A 156 -0.36 -15.32 -13.19
N PHE A 157 -0.80 -16.54 -13.46
CA PHE A 157 -0.73 -17.16 -14.77
C PHE A 157 -2.05 -16.96 -15.50
N LEU A 158 -2.01 -16.21 -16.60
CA LEU A 158 -3.18 -15.93 -17.41
C LEU A 158 -3.61 -17.18 -18.18
N GLU A 159 -4.92 -17.33 -18.41
CA GLU A 159 -5.45 -18.40 -19.27
C GLU A 159 -4.97 -18.22 -20.72
N GLN A 160 -4.87 -16.96 -21.15
CA GLN A 160 -4.36 -16.57 -22.47
C GLN A 160 -3.48 -15.31 -22.35
N PRO A 161 -2.43 -15.16 -23.19
CA PRO A 161 -1.64 -13.94 -23.24
C PRO A 161 -2.47 -12.73 -23.66
N VAL A 162 -2.12 -11.56 -23.13
CA VAL A 162 -2.71 -10.24 -23.43
C VAL A 162 -1.60 -9.27 -23.79
#